data_AF-A0A399ZXH8-F1
#
_entry.id   AF-A0A399ZXH8-F1
#
_cell.length_a   1.000
_cell.length_b   1.000
_cell.length_c   1.000
_cell.angle_alpha   90.00
_cell.angle_beta   90.00
_cell.angle_gamma   90.00
#
_symmetry.space_group_name_H-M   'P 1'
#
loop_
_entity.id
_entity.type
_entity.pdbx_description
1 polymer ?
#
loop_
_entity_poly.entity_id
_entity_poly.type
_entity_poly.pdbx_seq_one_letter_code
_entity_poly.pdbx_strand_id
1 'polypeptide(L)'
;MKSRTKVVGALVLLVVLAGATTFMLWPRSPWTQEEVSILRALWIGSLAPLPPDPSNQYADDPRAVALGHQLFFDTRFSADGQVACGTCHLPGDQFQDG
;
A
#
# COMPACT_ATOMS: atom_id res chain seq x y z
N MET A 1 -12.89 -32.27 36.60
CA MET A 1 -13.53 -31.66 35.41
C MET A 1 -14.22 -30.32 35.69
N LYS A 2 -15.13 -30.21 36.66
CA LYS A 2 -15.94 -28.99 36.94
C LYS A 2 -15.14 -27.71 37.27
N SER A 3 -13.95 -27.83 37.86
CA SER A 3 -13.05 -26.70 38.14
C SER A 3 -12.37 -26.15 36.88
N ARG A 4 -11.98 -27.02 35.94
CA ARG A 4 -11.32 -26.61 34.67
C ARG A 4 -12.27 -25.83 33.77
N THR A 5 -13.55 -26.21 33.69
CA THR A 5 -14.57 -25.46 32.93
C THR A 5 -14.84 -24.08 33.53
N LYS A 6 -14.81 -23.93 34.86
CA LYS A 6 -14.92 -22.60 35.51
C LYS A 6 -13.72 -21.71 35.20
N VAL A 7 -12.51 -22.26 35.20
CA VAL A 7 -11.27 -21.53 34.87
C VAL A 7 -11.27 -21.08 33.42
N VAL A 8 -11.62 -21.94 32.47
CA VAL A 8 -11.73 -21.56 31.05
C VAL A 8 -12.81 -20.50 30.85
N GLY A 9 -13.98 -20.65 31.47
CA GLY A 9 -15.04 -19.64 31.41
C GLY A 9 -14.60 -18.29 31.96
N ALA A 10 -13.86 -18.27 33.07
CA ALA A 10 -13.31 -17.05 33.65
C ALA A 10 -12.26 -16.39 32.75
N LEU A 11 -11.38 -17.18 32.11
CA LEU A 11 -10.38 -16.66 31.17
C LEU A 11 -11.03 -16.06 29.91
N VAL A 12 -12.04 -16.74 29.35
CA VAL A 12 -12.80 -16.21 28.20
C VAL A 12 -13.48 -14.91 28.58
N LEU A 13 -14.13 -14.85 29.74
CA LEU A 13 -14.76 -13.63 30.22
C LEU A 13 -13.73 -12.50 30.40
N LEU A 14 -12.55 -12.80 30.93
CA LEU A 14 -11.49 -11.82 31.12
C LEU A 14 -10.95 -11.29 29.78
N VAL A 15 -10.79 -12.15 28.77
CA VAL A 15 -10.41 -11.73 27.41
C VAL A 15 -11.49 -10.87 26.77
N VAL A 16 -12.77 -11.24 26.91
CA VAL A 16 -13.89 -10.44 26.37
C VAL A 16 -13.96 -9.08 27.06
N LEU A 17 -13.84 -9.04 28.39
CA LEU A 17 -13.84 -7.79 29.14
C LEU A 17 -12.63 -6.92 28.76
N ALA A 18 -11.44 -7.49 28.64
CA ALA A 18 -10.25 -6.78 28.19
C ALA A 18 -10.40 -6.25 26.75
N GLY A 19 -10.98 -7.03 25.84
CA GLY A 19 -11.27 -6.58 24.48
C GLY A 19 -12.34 -5.48 24.42
N ALA A 20 -13.35 -5.56 25.28
CA ALA A 20 -14.38 -4.53 25.38
C ALA A 20 -13.81 -3.22 25.95
N THR A 21 -12.97 -3.29 26.99
CA THR A 21 -12.34 -2.10 27.57
C THR A 21 -11.37 -1.45 26.61
N THR A 22 -10.53 -2.22 25.89
CA THR A 22 -9.64 -1.66 24.86
C THR A 22 -10.42 -1.01 23.73
N PHE A 23 -11.52 -1.62 23.26
CA PHE A 23 -12.38 -1.02 22.23
C PHE A 23 -13.03 0.30 22.70
N MET A 24 -13.51 0.35 23.95
CA MET A 24 -14.14 1.55 24.51
C MET A 24 -13.14 2.68 24.75
N LEU A 25 -11.90 2.35 25.10
CA LEU A 25 -10.83 3.32 25.33
C LEU A 25 -10.02 3.63 24.08
N TRP A 26 -10.30 2.97 22.94
CA TRP A 26 -9.55 3.20 21.71
C TRP A 26 -9.80 4.63 21.21
N PRO A 27 -8.74 5.44 21.03
CA PRO A 27 -8.89 6.79 20.54
C PRO A 27 -9.53 6.75 19.16
N ARG A 28 -10.63 7.49 18.99
CA ARG A 28 -11.24 7.66 17.68
C ARG A 28 -10.34 8.54 16.83
N SER A 29 -10.50 8.41 15.52
CA SER A 29 -9.81 9.31 14.60
C SER A 29 -10.06 10.76 15.04
N PRO A 30 -9.01 11.59 15.11
CA PRO A 30 -9.19 13.00 15.46
C PRO A 30 -9.93 13.76 14.36
N TRP A 31 -10.14 13.16 13.19
CA TRP A 31 -10.78 13.79 12.05
C TRP A 31 -12.31 13.65 12.09
N THR A 32 -13.00 14.71 11.70
CA THR A 32 -14.44 14.68 11.43
C THR A 32 -14.75 13.91 10.15
N GLN A 33 -16.02 13.55 9.92
CA GLN A 33 -16.41 12.87 8.69
C GLN A 33 -16.20 13.76 7.46
N GLU A 34 -16.40 15.07 7.63
CA GLU A 34 -16.15 16.08 6.62
C GLU A 34 -14.66 16.14 6.27
N GLU A 35 -13.77 16.18 7.26
CA GLU A 35 -12.32 16.16 7.03
C GLU A 35 -11.87 14.88 6.33
N VAL A 36 -12.39 13.72 6.75
CA VAL A 36 -12.12 12.45 6.07
C VAL A 36 -12.60 12.49 4.62
N SER A 37 -13.74 13.12 4.33
CA SER A 37 -14.24 13.27 2.96
C SER A 37 -13.34 14.14 2.09
N ILE A 38 -12.79 15.23 2.65
CA ILE A 38 -11.84 16.11 1.98
C ILE A 38 -10.55 15.35 1.68
N LEU A 39 -9.97 14.68 2.69
CA LEU A 39 -8.74 13.90 2.51
C LEU A 39 -8.90 12.82 1.43
N ARG A 40 -10.07 12.18 1.36
CA ARG A 40 -10.36 11.20 0.31
C ARG A 40 -10.42 11.83 -1.08
N ALA A 41 -10.94 13.04 -1.20
CA ALA A 41 -11.00 13.76 -2.48
C ALA A 41 -9.63 14.26 -2.98
N LEU A 42 -8.65 14.40 -2.07
CA LEU A 42 -7.27 14.76 -2.40
C LEU A 42 -6.39 13.55 -2.73
N TRP A 43 -6.90 12.33 -2.63
CA TRP A 43 -6.15 11.12 -2.96
C TRP A 43 -6.04 10.96 -4.48
N ILE A 44 -4.85 10.63 -4.99
CA ILE A 44 -4.63 10.43 -6.43
C ILE A 44 -5.57 9.36 -7.03
N GLY A 45 -5.99 8.37 -6.23
CA GLY A 45 -6.94 7.33 -6.65
C GLY A 45 -8.39 7.80 -6.81
N SER A 46 -8.74 9.01 -6.35
CA SER A 46 -10.06 9.61 -6.61
C SER A 46 -10.10 10.44 -7.89
N LEU A 47 -8.98 10.59 -8.60
CA LEU A 47 -8.94 11.30 -9.88
C LEU A 47 -9.58 10.47 -11.00
N ALA A 48 -10.08 11.16 -12.01
CA ALA A 48 -10.52 10.52 -13.25
C ALA A 48 -9.35 9.79 -13.93
N PRO A 49 -9.61 8.85 -14.86
CA PRO A 49 -8.56 8.24 -15.68
C PRO A 49 -7.67 9.30 -16.32
N LEU A 50 -6.37 9.00 -16.41
CA LEU A 50 -5.41 9.90 -17.04
C LEU A 50 -5.80 10.13 -18.50
N PRO A 51 -5.84 11.40 -18.97
CA PRO A 51 -5.97 11.66 -20.40
C PRO A 51 -4.68 11.19 -21.13
N PRO A 52 -4.74 11.00 -22.46
CA PRO A 52 -3.55 10.70 -23.25
C PRO A 52 -2.45 11.74 -23.04
N ASP A 53 -1.21 11.29 -22.88
CA ASP A 53 -0.06 12.18 -22.67
C ASP A 53 0.28 12.93 -23.97
N PRO A 54 0.16 14.28 -24.00
CA PRO A 54 0.45 15.05 -25.21
C PRO A 54 1.94 15.06 -25.57
N SER A 55 2.82 14.72 -24.62
CA SER A 55 4.27 14.67 -24.82
C SER A 55 4.78 13.28 -25.20
N ASN A 56 3.98 12.23 -24.99
CA ASN A 56 4.35 10.85 -25.28
C ASN A 56 3.25 10.11 -26.05
N GLN A 57 3.34 10.20 -27.39
CA GLN A 57 2.42 9.52 -28.31
C GLN A 57 2.40 7.98 -28.18
N TYR A 58 3.38 7.38 -27.50
CA TYR A 58 3.50 5.93 -27.33
C TYR A 58 3.12 5.45 -25.92
N ALA A 59 2.69 6.35 -25.03
CA ALA A 59 2.41 6.03 -23.62
C ALA A 59 1.45 4.83 -23.46
N ASP A 60 0.44 4.74 -24.34
CA ASP A 60 -0.58 3.70 -24.31
C ASP A 60 -0.32 2.55 -25.32
N ASP A 61 0.82 2.53 -26.03
CA ASP A 61 1.16 1.42 -26.92
C ASP A 61 1.71 0.23 -26.11
N PRO A 62 1.03 -0.93 -26.09
CA PRO A 62 1.45 -2.08 -25.30
C PRO A 62 2.84 -2.62 -25.71
N ARG A 63 3.27 -2.38 -26.96
CA ARG A 63 4.61 -2.76 -27.43
C ARG A 63 5.69 -1.87 -26.83
N ALA A 64 5.42 -0.57 -26.71
CA ALA A 64 6.31 0.39 -26.07
C ALA A 64 6.46 0.09 -24.57
N VAL A 65 5.35 -0.24 -23.89
CA VAL A 65 5.35 -0.68 -22.49
C VAL A 65 6.20 -1.94 -22.31
N ALA A 66 6.01 -2.97 -23.13
CA ALA A 66 6.76 -4.21 -23.04
C ALA A 66 8.27 -4.02 -23.28
N LEU A 67 8.62 -3.18 -24.25
CA LEU A 67 10.02 -2.82 -24.50
C LEU A 67 10.61 -2.04 -23.32
N GLY A 68 9.91 -1.01 -22.83
CA GLY A 68 10.35 -0.20 -21.70
C GLY A 68 10.60 -1.04 -20.45
N HIS A 69 9.73 -2.01 -20.15
CA HIS A 69 9.92 -2.95 -19.06
C HIS A 69 11.21 -3.78 -19.23
N GLN A 70 11.50 -4.29 -20.43
CA GLN A 70 12.75 -5.01 -20.68
C GLN A 70 13.97 -4.12 -20.43
N LEU A 71 13.95 -2.88 -20.94
CA LEU A 71 15.05 -1.93 -20.78
C LEU A 71 15.27 -1.53 -19.32
N PHE A 72 14.20 -1.35 -18.55
CA PHE A 72 14.26 -0.94 -17.14
C PHE A 72 15.08 -1.90 -16.26
N PHE A 73 15.08 -3.19 -16.61
CA PHE A 73 15.81 -4.25 -15.91
C PHE A 73 17.06 -4.72 -16.66
N ASP A 74 17.46 -4.04 -17.73
CA ASP A 74 18.60 -4.44 -18.55
C ASP A 74 19.90 -3.79 -18.05
N THR A 75 20.78 -4.59 -17.47
CA THR A 75 22.07 -4.10 -16.95
C THR A 75 23.07 -3.73 -18.05
N ARG A 76 22.82 -4.09 -19.31
CA ARG A 76 23.71 -3.73 -20.44
C ARG A 76 23.80 -2.21 -20.65
N PHE A 77 22.91 -1.45 -20.02
CA PHE A 77 22.93 0.02 -20.03
C PHE A 77 23.87 0.65 -18.99
N SER A 78 24.46 -0.13 -18.07
CA SER A 78 25.57 0.37 -17.23
C SER A 78 26.93 0.11 -17.86
N ALA A 79 27.90 0.96 -17.53
CA ALA A 79 29.27 0.85 -18.05
C ALA A 79 29.98 -0.46 -17.64
N ASP A 80 29.60 -1.03 -16.51
CA ASP A 80 30.16 -2.28 -15.94
C ASP A 80 29.23 -3.49 -16.08
N GLY A 81 28.05 -3.32 -16.67
CA GLY A 81 27.04 -4.37 -16.82
C GLY A 81 26.39 -4.86 -15.52
N GLN A 82 26.56 -4.15 -14.39
CA GLN A 82 26.05 -4.57 -13.07
C GLN A 82 24.77 -3.83 -12.63
N VAL A 83 24.43 -2.70 -13.24
CA VAL A 83 23.35 -1.80 -12.77
C VAL A 83 22.32 -1.62 -13.87
N ALA A 84 21.04 -1.81 -13.54
CA ALA A 84 19.91 -1.38 -14.35
C ALA A 84 19.16 -0.24 -13.64
N CYS A 85 18.18 0.38 -14.30
CA CYS A 85 17.30 1.36 -13.64
C CYS A 85 16.63 0.74 -12.41
N GLY A 86 16.13 -0.49 -12.54
CA GLY A 86 15.48 -1.24 -11.47
C GLY A 86 16.41 -1.78 -10.38
N THR A 87 17.72 -1.54 -10.48
CA THR A 87 18.65 -1.85 -9.37
C THR A 87 18.45 -0.90 -8.19
N CYS A 88 18.17 0.37 -8.47
CA CYS A 88 17.88 1.37 -7.43
C CYS A 88 16.36 1.63 -7.32
N HIS A 89 15.66 1.76 -8.45
CA HIS A 89 14.23 2.08 -8.50
C HIS A 89 13.36 0.82 -8.35
N LEU A 90 13.16 0.36 -7.10
CA LEU A 90 12.56 -0.95 -6.81
C LEU A 90 11.02 -0.97 -6.99
N PRO A 91 10.45 -1.87 -7.82
CA PRO A 91 8.99 -1.93 -8.01
C PRO A 91 8.21 -2.20 -6.71
N GLY A 92 8.78 -3.01 -5.81
CA GLY A 92 8.19 -3.31 -4.49
C GLY A 92 8.10 -2.11 -3.56
N ASP A 93 8.95 -1.11 -3.78
CA ASP A 93 9.03 0.12 -2.98
C ASP A 93 8.57 1.34 -3.80
N GLN A 94 7.59 1.13 -4.69
CA GLN A 94 7.00 2.18 -5.53
C GLN A 94 8.04 2.88 -6.43
N PHE A 95 9.01 2.12 -6.93
CA PHE A 95 10.12 2.58 -7.76
C PHE A 95 11.01 3.64 -7.09
N GLN A 96 11.02 3.71 -5.76
CA GLN A 96 11.90 4.59 -5.00
C GLN A 96 13.29 3.98 -4.83
N ASP A 97 14.27 4.86 -4.60
CA ASP A 97 15.65 4.48 -4.28
C ASP A 97 15.72 4.02 -2.82
N GLY A 98 16.12 2.77 -2.62
CA GLY A 98 16.39 2.17 -1.32
C GLY A 98 17.76 2.47 -0.76
#